data_AF-A0A3M2BPQ3-F1
#
_entry.id   AF-A0A3M2BPQ3-F1
#
_cell.length_a   1.000
_cell.length_b   1.000
_cell.length_c   1.000
_cell.angle_alpha   90.00
_cell.angle_beta   90.00
_cell.angle_gamma   90.00
#
_symmetry.space_group_name_H-M   'P 1'
#
loop_
_entity.id
_entity.type
_entity.pdbx_description
1 polymer ?
#
loop_
_entity_poly.entity_id
_entity_poly.type
_entity_poly.pdbx_seq_one_letter_code
_entity_poly.pdbx_strand_id
1 'polypeptide(L)'
;MNAQLRTIVLAGVAGLAGLLAGHPPTGQPAARYALIVQGPGAADAVRAAGGRVTHDLGLIDAAGAELTATELERLRGRHPRLRLYPDRRLAVAGEDDNQGKDKDKDKDEDDDPVVAAAGEVYTVYPTLVGAAALHAAGIDGYGVTVATVDTGVWKSFEGLEERAGGADRMLVEFDARKGKLGSANDKHGHGTHVASIIADSTIPDGGGARYNGIAPGVDLVAVKAFDDDGLGSYADVIQGLTWVVANREAYGIRVLNLSFSAPVRSPYWDDPLNQAVMAAWQAGIVVVVSAGNGGPAPMTLGVPANLPYAITVGAMTDHGTPEDWTDDCLASFSAAGPTFEAFVKPEVVAPGGHMIAAMSKKQKLSGLHPRYRVGDDYFTMSGTSQAAAVVSGVAALMLQADPGLSPDDVKCRLIATARPAVDDAGGLAFSVFQQGAGLIDAWAAVHAQASGCANRGLDVGRDLAGVEHYRGPARLDAGGAFVAAGTPAWDGTFRAGEYAWFDGVPWLDGVPWLDGVPWLDGVPWLDGVPWLDGVPWSPQLSETASINLWVEPE
;
A
#
# COMPACT_ATOMS: atom_id res chain seq x y z
N MET A 1 -0.07 42.20 -36.28
CA MET A 1 -1.45 41.79 -36.60
C MET A 1 -2.00 41.05 -35.41
N ASN A 2 -2.53 41.82 -34.46
CA ASN A 2 -3.96 41.87 -34.11
C ASN A 2 -4.33 40.72 -33.15
N ALA A 3 -4.22 40.92 -31.83
CA ALA A 3 -5.15 41.68 -30.99
C ALA A 3 -6.54 41.02 -30.91
N GLN A 4 -6.63 39.86 -30.24
CA GLN A 4 -7.83 39.40 -29.55
C GLN A 4 -7.40 38.45 -28.42
N LEU A 5 -7.15 39.00 -27.22
CA LEU A 5 -7.14 38.31 -25.92
C LEU A 5 -6.84 39.36 -24.84
N ARG A 6 -7.74 40.36 -24.74
CA ARG A 6 -7.79 41.33 -23.64
C ARG A 6 -9.25 41.57 -23.27
N THR A 7 -9.91 40.57 -22.72
CA THR A 7 -11.12 40.74 -21.88
C THR A 7 -11.25 39.47 -21.03
N ILE A 8 -11.71 39.61 -19.77
CA ILE A 8 -11.75 38.63 -18.66
C ILE A 8 -10.55 38.72 -17.71
N VAL A 9 -10.33 39.94 -17.19
CA VAL A 9 -9.75 40.19 -15.86
C VAL A 9 -10.57 41.33 -15.28
N LEU A 10 -11.67 41.01 -14.59
CA LEU A 10 -12.45 41.86 -13.65
C LEU A 10 -13.84 41.24 -13.43
N ALA A 11 -13.89 40.17 -12.63
CA ALA A 11 -15.11 39.71 -11.96
C ALA A 11 -14.72 38.86 -10.75
N GLY A 12 -13.99 39.46 -9.81
CA GLY A 12 -13.43 38.76 -8.63
C GLY A 12 -13.71 39.43 -7.29
N VAL A 13 -14.63 40.40 -7.22
CA VAL A 13 -14.96 41.11 -5.98
C VAL A 13 -16.46 41.37 -5.91
N ALA A 14 -17.29 40.34 -5.67
CA ALA A 14 -18.69 40.47 -5.22
C ALA A 14 -19.34 39.11 -4.85
N GLY A 15 -18.61 38.18 -4.23
CA GLY A 15 -19.11 36.81 -3.99
C GLY A 15 -19.14 36.34 -2.53
N LEU A 16 -18.89 37.21 -1.54
CA LEU A 16 -18.69 36.77 -0.15
C LEU A 16 -19.71 37.25 0.89
N ALA A 17 -20.85 37.81 0.46
CA ALA A 17 -21.93 38.23 1.37
C ALA A 17 -23.28 37.52 1.11
N GLY A 18 -23.33 36.55 0.20
CA GLY A 18 -24.59 35.97 -0.31
C GLY A 18 -24.95 34.55 0.14
N LEU A 19 -24.12 33.85 0.91
CA LEU A 19 -24.36 32.43 1.27
C LEU A 19 -24.68 32.19 2.75
N LEU A 20 -24.95 33.25 3.53
CA LEU A 20 -25.43 33.16 4.91
C LEU A 20 -26.94 33.43 5.06
N ALA A 21 -27.71 33.37 3.97
CA ALA A 21 -29.16 33.58 4.00
C ALA A 21 -29.90 32.49 3.24
N GLY A 22 -29.75 31.24 3.69
CA GLY A 22 -30.58 30.12 3.26
C GLY A 22 -30.77 29.17 4.42
N HIS A 23 -31.93 29.21 5.07
CA HIS A 23 -32.33 28.08 5.90
C HIS A 23 -32.43 26.86 4.98
N PRO A 24 -31.78 25.72 5.29
CA PRO A 24 -31.98 24.51 4.52
C PRO A 24 -33.48 24.17 4.52
N PRO A 25 -34.04 23.67 3.41
CA PRO A 25 -35.41 23.19 3.39
C PRO A 25 -35.60 22.20 4.54
N THR A 26 -36.58 22.49 5.40
CA THR A 26 -36.94 21.67 6.56
C THR A 26 -37.18 20.24 6.11
N GLY A 27 -36.28 19.31 6.50
CA GLY A 27 -36.43 17.89 6.25
C GLY A 27 -35.22 17.17 5.66
N GLN A 28 -34.17 17.87 5.20
CA GLN A 28 -32.90 17.21 4.84
C GLN A 28 -31.95 17.15 6.04
N PRO A 29 -31.33 15.99 6.33
CA PRO A 29 -30.30 15.90 7.36
C PRO A 29 -29.15 16.84 7.00
N ALA A 30 -28.65 17.58 7.99
CA ALA A 30 -27.48 18.44 7.80
C ALA A 30 -26.30 17.61 7.28
N ALA A 31 -25.59 18.13 6.26
CA ALA A 31 -24.39 17.48 5.73
C ALA A 31 -23.39 17.22 6.87
N ARG A 32 -22.88 15.98 6.94
CA ARG A 32 -21.88 15.56 7.92
C ARG A 32 -20.53 15.36 7.24
N TYR A 33 -19.48 15.82 7.90
CA TYR A 33 -18.09 15.61 7.52
C TYR A 33 -17.59 14.32 8.18
N ALA A 34 -17.05 13.40 7.38
CA ALA A 34 -16.32 12.24 7.87
C ALA A 34 -14.86 12.63 8.13
N LEU A 35 -14.38 12.41 9.35
CA LEU A 35 -13.09 12.86 9.83
C LEU A 35 -12.42 11.78 10.69
N ILE A 36 -11.09 11.79 10.71
CA ILE A 36 -10.28 11.17 11.76
C ILE A 36 -9.88 12.29 12.72
N VAL A 37 -10.31 12.16 13.97
CA VAL A 37 -9.96 13.08 15.05
C VAL A 37 -8.89 12.43 15.89
N GLN A 38 -7.70 13.03 15.93
CA GLN A 38 -6.54 12.46 16.58
C GLN A 38 -6.08 13.29 17.78
N GLY A 39 -5.80 12.59 18.87
CA GLY A 39 -5.22 13.09 20.10
C GLY A 39 -5.91 12.51 21.34
N PRO A 40 -5.31 12.70 22.53
CA PRO A 40 -5.84 12.14 23.78
C PRO A 40 -7.31 12.53 24.00
N GLY A 41 -8.16 11.52 24.24
CA GLY A 41 -9.59 11.72 24.48
C GLY A 41 -10.41 12.10 23.24
N ALA A 42 -9.90 11.86 22.01
CA ALA A 42 -10.58 12.21 20.76
C ALA A 42 -12.05 11.75 20.70
N ALA A 43 -12.32 10.49 21.04
CA ALA A 43 -13.69 9.95 21.01
C ALA A 43 -14.65 10.71 21.95
N ASP A 44 -14.19 11.05 23.15
CA ASP A 44 -14.99 11.80 24.12
C ASP A 44 -15.18 13.26 23.71
N ALA A 45 -14.15 13.87 23.13
CA ALA A 45 -14.24 15.21 22.56
C ALA A 45 -15.28 15.29 21.42
N VAL A 46 -15.29 14.29 20.54
CA VAL A 46 -16.30 14.16 19.46
C VAL A 46 -17.71 14.07 20.05
N ARG A 47 -17.93 13.19 21.04
CA ARG A 47 -19.23 13.04 21.70
C ARG A 47 -19.66 14.34 22.41
N ALA A 48 -18.74 15.01 23.10
CA ALA A 48 -19.00 16.27 23.80
C ALA A 48 -19.31 17.43 22.84
N ALA A 49 -18.76 17.40 21.63
CA ALA A 49 -19.11 18.31 20.54
C ALA A 49 -20.45 17.94 19.87
N GLY A 50 -21.10 16.84 20.26
CA GLY A 50 -22.35 16.36 19.67
C GLY A 50 -22.18 15.58 18.36
N GLY A 51 -20.94 15.26 17.99
CA GLY A 51 -20.63 14.42 16.83
C GLY A 51 -20.85 12.94 17.11
N ARG A 52 -20.84 12.14 16.04
CA ARG A 52 -20.95 10.68 16.10
C ARG A 52 -19.57 10.06 15.96
N VAL A 53 -19.15 9.23 16.91
CA VAL A 53 -17.96 8.38 16.76
C VAL A 53 -18.33 7.20 15.86
N THR A 54 -17.57 6.98 14.80
CA THR A 54 -17.78 5.90 13.82
C THR A 54 -16.81 4.74 14.02
N HIS A 55 -15.56 5.02 14.37
CA HIS A 55 -14.51 4.02 14.51
C HIS A 55 -13.66 4.24 15.77
N ASP A 56 -13.18 3.15 16.34
CA ASP A 56 -12.13 3.14 17.36
C ASP A 56 -10.79 2.96 16.66
N LEU A 57 -9.95 4.00 16.73
CA LEU A 57 -8.65 4.09 16.06
C LEU A 57 -7.53 4.28 17.11
N GLY A 58 -7.66 3.59 18.24
CA GLY A 58 -6.77 3.71 19.40
C GLY A 58 -5.30 3.42 19.12
N LEU A 59 -4.97 2.71 18.02
CA LEU A 59 -3.58 2.47 17.61
C LEU A 59 -2.78 3.75 17.38
N ILE A 60 -3.46 4.85 17.03
CA ILE A 60 -2.87 6.16 16.78
C ILE A 60 -3.48 7.25 17.66
N ASP A 61 -4.06 6.88 18.81
CA ASP A 61 -4.80 7.77 19.72
C ASP A 61 -5.87 8.60 18.99
N ALA A 62 -6.65 7.96 18.10
CA ALA A 62 -7.66 8.65 17.30
C ALA A 62 -9.05 8.01 17.39
N ALA A 63 -10.02 8.72 16.84
CA ALA A 63 -11.39 8.25 16.63
C ALA A 63 -11.87 8.66 15.24
N GLY A 64 -12.49 7.73 14.51
CA GLY A 64 -13.29 8.07 13.34
C GLY A 64 -14.55 8.80 13.79
N ALA A 65 -14.95 9.85 13.07
CA ALA A 65 -16.05 10.70 13.48
C ALA A 65 -16.85 11.25 12.30
N GLU A 66 -18.13 11.49 12.54
CA GLU A 66 -18.99 12.28 11.67
C GLU A 66 -19.56 13.48 12.42
N LEU A 67 -19.29 14.68 11.92
CA LEU A 67 -19.71 15.93 12.55
C LEU A 67 -20.43 16.84 11.54
N THR A 68 -21.47 17.56 11.96
CA THR A 68 -22.00 18.71 11.20
C THR A 68 -21.02 19.90 11.28
N ALA A 69 -21.19 20.92 10.44
CA ALA A 69 -20.34 22.12 10.49
C ALA A 69 -20.31 22.78 11.88
N THR A 70 -21.48 22.91 12.52
CA THR A 70 -21.61 23.49 13.87
C THR A 70 -21.02 22.58 14.96
N GLU A 71 -21.06 21.26 14.79
CA GLU A 71 -20.38 20.32 15.70
C GLU A 71 -18.85 20.44 15.56
N LEU A 72 -18.34 20.55 14.33
CA LEU A 72 -16.93 20.71 14.03
C LEU A 72 -16.34 22.01 14.59
N GLU A 73 -17.06 23.13 14.45
CA GLU A 73 -16.67 24.41 15.07
C GLU A 73 -16.58 24.31 16.61
N ARG A 74 -17.55 23.64 17.23
CA ARG A 74 -17.54 23.39 18.68
C ARG A 74 -16.36 22.51 19.11
N LEU A 75 -16.03 21.47 18.33
CA LEU A 75 -14.89 20.61 18.58
C LEU A 75 -13.59 21.41 18.54
N ARG A 76 -13.36 22.17 17.47
CA ARG A 76 -12.17 23.03 17.29
C ARG A 76 -12.04 24.08 18.40
N GLY A 77 -13.16 24.69 18.81
CA GLY A 77 -13.16 25.71 19.85
C GLY A 77 -12.85 25.18 21.25
N ARG A 78 -13.29 23.96 21.59
CA ARG A 78 -13.05 23.35 22.91
C ARG A 78 -11.76 22.56 23.01
N HIS A 79 -11.30 21.99 21.89
CA HIS A 79 -10.16 21.09 21.84
C HIS A 79 -9.20 21.50 20.70
N PRO A 80 -8.56 22.67 20.79
CA PRO A 80 -7.72 23.22 19.70
C PRO A 80 -6.44 22.42 19.42
N ARG A 81 -6.09 21.45 20.28
CA ARG A 81 -4.92 20.58 20.12
C ARG A 81 -5.23 19.27 19.38
N LEU A 82 -6.50 18.95 19.13
CA LEU A 82 -6.86 17.77 18.36
C LEU A 82 -6.56 18.00 16.89
N ARG A 83 -5.85 17.05 16.28
CA ARG A 83 -5.60 17.05 14.84
C ARG A 83 -6.80 16.46 14.11
N LEU A 84 -7.12 17.02 12.96
CA LEU A 84 -8.33 16.69 12.20
C LEU A 84 -7.94 16.35 10.78
N TYR A 85 -8.11 15.10 10.40
CA TYR A 85 -7.84 14.61 9.06
C TYR A 85 -9.16 14.27 8.37
N PRO A 86 -9.29 14.53 7.06
CA PRO A 86 -10.43 14.01 6.31
C PRO A 86 -10.40 12.48 6.32
N ASP A 87 -11.53 11.84 6.61
CA ASP A 87 -11.66 10.40 6.42
C ASP A 87 -11.90 10.13 4.93
N ARG A 88 -10.82 9.78 4.24
CA ARG A 88 -10.81 9.66 2.78
C ARG A 88 -11.29 8.28 2.36
N ARG A 89 -12.02 8.24 1.24
CA ARG A 89 -12.35 6.98 0.57
C ARG A 89 -11.14 6.45 -0.18
N LEU A 90 -10.87 5.18 0.05
CA LEU A 90 -10.04 4.25 -0.66
C LEU A 90 -10.94 3.37 -1.57
N ALA A 91 -10.44 2.85 -2.67
CA ALA A 91 -11.24 2.16 -3.68
C ALA A 91 -10.48 1.01 -4.34
N VAL A 92 -10.96 -0.23 -4.33
CA VAL A 92 -10.51 -1.22 -5.32
C VAL A 92 -11.08 -0.78 -6.66
N ALA A 93 -10.29 -0.95 -7.69
CA ALA A 93 -10.59 -0.48 -9.03
C ALA A 93 -12.07 -0.66 -9.43
N GLY A 94 -12.64 0.44 -9.93
CA GLY A 94 -13.88 0.52 -10.69
C GLY A 94 -13.74 1.73 -11.62
N GLU A 95 -14.19 1.57 -12.86
CA GLU A 95 -14.11 2.52 -13.99
C GLU A 95 -14.12 4.00 -13.58
N ASP A 96 -13.19 4.78 -14.15
CA ASP A 96 -13.49 6.16 -14.48
C ASP A 96 -14.71 6.16 -15.41
N ASP A 97 -15.77 6.89 -15.05
CA ASP A 97 -17.02 7.09 -15.83
C ASP A 97 -16.80 7.84 -17.17
N ASN A 98 -15.61 7.77 -17.76
CA ASN A 98 -15.21 8.60 -18.89
C ASN A 98 -14.43 7.84 -19.99
N GLN A 99 -14.82 6.60 -20.29
CA GLN A 99 -14.63 6.11 -21.66
C GLN A 99 -15.77 6.61 -22.55
N GLY A 100 -15.55 7.82 -23.08
CA GLY A 100 -16.20 8.21 -24.31
C GLY A 100 -15.90 7.17 -25.38
N LYS A 101 -16.93 6.45 -25.81
CA LYS A 101 -17.08 5.78 -27.11
C LYS A 101 -15.81 5.75 -27.98
N ASP A 102 -14.87 4.84 -27.71
CA ASP A 102 -14.03 4.31 -28.78
C ASP A 102 -14.52 2.91 -29.10
N LYS A 103 -15.28 2.85 -30.20
CA LYS A 103 -15.75 1.65 -30.86
C LYS A 103 -14.70 1.16 -31.85
N ASP A 104 -13.42 1.30 -31.55
CA ASP A 104 -12.38 0.74 -32.41
C ASP A 104 -11.97 -0.62 -31.88
N LYS A 105 -12.45 -1.60 -32.64
CA LYS A 105 -12.08 -3.01 -32.60
C LYS A 105 -10.64 -3.13 -33.07
N ASP A 106 -9.67 -2.86 -32.20
CA ASP A 106 -8.35 -3.41 -32.43
C ASP A 106 -8.34 -4.84 -31.90
N LYS A 107 -8.35 -5.74 -32.89
CA LYS A 107 -8.10 -7.15 -32.75
C LYS A 107 -6.59 -7.31 -32.55
N ASP A 108 -6.13 -7.17 -31.32
CA ASP A 108 -4.87 -7.78 -30.94
C ASP A 108 -5.18 -9.26 -30.69
N GLU A 109 -4.94 -10.07 -31.74
CA GLU A 109 -5.22 -11.52 -31.81
C GLU A 109 -4.14 -12.37 -31.10
N ASP A 110 -3.23 -11.77 -30.32
CA ASP A 110 -2.05 -12.46 -29.79
C ASP A 110 -1.95 -12.58 -28.24
N ASP A 111 -2.82 -11.92 -27.45
CA ASP A 111 -2.84 -12.04 -25.97
C ASP A 111 -4.06 -12.81 -25.45
N ASP A 112 -4.35 -13.98 -26.04
CA ASP A 112 -5.27 -14.91 -25.40
C ASP A 112 -4.59 -15.41 -24.11
N PRO A 113 -5.19 -15.21 -22.91
CA PRO A 113 -4.63 -15.77 -21.69
C PRO A 113 -4.46 -17.26 -21.90
N VAL A 114 -3.33 -17.84 -21.46
CA VAL A 114 -3.10 -19.28 -21.52
C VAL A 114 -4.27 -19.98 -20.83
N VAL A 115 -5.27 -20.37 -21.63
CA VAL A 115 -6.44 -21.06 -21.14
C VAL A 115 -5.95 -22.46 -20.83
N ALA A 116 -5.67 -22.73 -19.54
CA ALA A 116 -5.40 -24.07 -19.08
C ALA A 116 -6.57 -24.96 -19.54
N ALA A 117 -6.31 -25.78 -20.56
CA ALA A 117 -7.32 -26.61 -21.19
C ALA A 117 -7.76 -27.69 -20.21
N ALA A 118 -8.94 -27.53 -19.59
CA ALA A 118 -9.65 -28.55 -18.80
C ALA A 118 -8.76 -29.45 -17.90
N GLY A 119 -7.71 -28.87 -17.33
CA GLY A 119 -6.71 -29.48 -16.46
C GLY A 119 -6.46 -28.58 -15.26
N GLU A 120 -5.90 -29.15 -14.20
CA GLU A 120 -5.63 -28.43 -12.94
C GLU A 120 -4.72 -27.23 -13.15
N VAL A 121 -5.00 -26.14 -12.44
CA VAL A 121 -4.29 -24.86 -12.57
C VAL A 121 -2.92 -24.95 -11.88
N TYR A 122 -1.87 -24.58 -12.62
CA TYR A 122 -0.49 -24.52 -12.14
C TYR A 122 -0.02 -23.06 -12.10
N THR A 123 0.51 -22.64 -10.95
CA THR A 123 1.11 -21.31 -10.81
C THR A 123 2.64 -21.38 -10.85
N VAL A 124 3.26 -20.43 -11.55
CA VAL A 124 4.72 -20.44 -11.79
C VAL A 124 5.49 -19.67 -10.72
N TYR A 125 4.90 -18.61 -10.18
CA TYR A 125 5.58 -17.71 -9.24
C TYR A 125 6.22 -18.39 -8.02
N PRO A 126 5.72 -19.51 -7.44
CA PRO A 126 6.44 -20.19 -6.35
C PRO A 126 7.77 -20.79 -6.82
N THR A 127 7.84 -21.25 -8.07
CA THR A 127 9.09 -21.75 -8.66
C THR A 127 10.03 -20.59 -9.00
N LEU A 128 9.51 -19.53 -9.62
CA LEU A 128 10.30 -18.38 -10.08
C LEU A 128 11.10 -17.71 -8.95
N VAL A 129 10.48 -17.54 -7.78
CA VAL A 129 11.15 -16.94 -6.61
C VAL A 129 11.87 -17.97 -5.73
N GLY A 130 11.86 -19.26 -6.07
CA GLY A 130 12.54 -20.32 -5.31
C GLY A 130 11.77 -20.87 -4.10
N ALA A 131 10.50 -20.50 -3.91
CA ALA A 131 9.65 -21.03 -2.83
C ALA A 131 9.34 -22.54 -3.01
N ALA A 132 9.17 -23.02 -4.24
CA ALA A 132 8.91 -24.44 -4.50
C ALA A 132 10.04 -25.36 -4.00
N ALA A 133 11.29 -24.90 -4.01
CA ALA A 133 12.42 -25.64 -3.45
C ALA A 133 12.37 -25.68 -1.91
N LEU A 134 11.89 -24.61 -1.27
CA LEU A 134 11.67 -24.54 0.17
C LEU A 134 10.54 -25.49 0.60
N HIS A 135 9.44 -25.57 -0.16
CA HIS A 135 8.36 -26.53 0.10
C HIS A 135 8.88 -27.97 0.14
N ALA A 136 9.70 -28.34 -0.83
CA ALA A 136 10.34 -29.65 -0.89
C ALA A 136 11.30 -29.91 0.29
N ALA A 137 11.84 -28.85 0.90
CA ALA A 137 12.65 -28.91 2.12
C ALA A 137 11.82 -28.89 3.41
N GLY A 138 10.48 -28.87 3.33
CA GLY A 138 9.58 -28.79 4.47
C GLY A 138 9.42 -27.38 5.06
N ILE A 139 9.81 -26.35 4.31
CA ILE A 139 9.61 -24.94 4.66
C ILE A 139 8.48 -24.41 3.78
N ASP A 140 7.29 -24.34 4.35
CA ASP A 140 6.00 -24.03 3.72
C ASP A 140 5.23 -22.91 4.43
N GLY A 141 5.78 -22.32 5.49
CA GLY A 141 5.15 -21.28 6.31
C GLY A 141 4.42 -21.80 7.56
N TYR A 142 4.48 -23.11 7.84
CA TYR A 142 3.84 -23.69 9.02
C TYR A 142 4.22 -22.96 10.32
N GLY A 143 3.20 -22.65 11.15
CA GLY A 143 3.38 -22.01 12.45
C GLY A 143 3.55 -20.49 12.39
N VAL A 144 3.36 -19.89 11.20
CA VAL A 144 3.32 -18.45 11.00
C VAL A 144 1.92 -18.05 10.55
N THR A 145 1.40 -16.96 11.10
CA THR A 145 0.11 -16.40 10.70
C THR A 145 0.30 -15.12 9.89
N VAL A 146 -0.38 -15.07 8.74
CA VAL A 146 -0.43 -13.89 7.86
C VAL A 146 -1.82 -13.24 7.95
N ALA A 147 -1.84 -11.94 8.26
CA ALA A 147 -3.05 -11.14 8.22
C ALA A 147 -3.15 -10.38 6.89
N THR A 148 -4.31 -10.42 6.25
CA THR A 148 -4.63 -9.62 5.05
C THR A 148 -5.67 -8.55 5.40
N VAL A 149 -5.40 -7.30 5.05
CA VAL A 149 -6.37 -6.20 5.17
C VAL A 149 -6.84 -5.81 3.78
N ASP A 150 -7.99 -6.34 3.37
CA ASP A 150 -8.45 -6.31 1.98
C ASP A 150 -10.00 -6.37 1.86
N THR A 151 -10.54 -6.89 0.77
CA THR A 151 -11.98 -7.09 0.51
C THR A 151 -12.55 -8.35 1.19
N GLY A 152 -11.74 -9.07 1.96
CA GLY A 152 -12.11 -10.33 2.62
C GLY A 152 -11.45 -11.53 1.97
N VAL A 153 -11.88 -12.75 2.34
CA VAL A 153 -11.38 -14.01 1.76
C VAL A 153 -12.53 -14.98 1.48
N TRP A 154 -12.52 -15.61 0.31
CA TRP A 154 -13.36 -16.77 0.01
C TRP A 154 -12.74 -18.04 0.60
N LYS A 155 -12.96 -18.25 1.91
CA LYS A 155 -12.31 -19.31 2.68
C LYS A 155 -12.72 -20.75 2.31
N SER A 156 -13.81 -20.94 1.56
CA SER A 156 -14.27 -22.27 1.14
C SER A 156 -13.71 -22.67 -0.22
N PHE A 157 -12.73 -21.93 -0.73
CA PHE A 157 -11.89 -22.39 -1.82
C PHE A 157 -10.93 -23.45 -1.27
N GLU A 158 -10.79 -24.59 -1.96
CA GLU A 158 -10.05 -25.75 -1.48
C GLU A 158 -8.63 -25.40 -1.00
N GLY A 159 -7.89 -24.63 -1.78
CA GLY A 159 -6.54 -24.18 -1.43
C GLY A 159 -6.43 -23.19 -0.28
N LEU A 160 -7.55 -22.67 0.22
CA LEU A 160 -7.62 -21.72 1.34
C LEU A 160 -8.43 -22.26 2.53
N GLU A 161 -9.01 -23.44 2.42
CA GLU A 161 -9.76 -24.09 3.51
C GLU A 161 -8.79 -24.76 4.47
N GLU A 162 -7.92 -25.64 3.97
CA GLU A 162 -6.92 -26.33 4.78
C GLU A 162 -5.52 -25.86 4.43
N ARG A 163 -4.61 -25.79 5.41
CA ARG A 163 -3.17 -25.60 5.15
C ARG A 163 -2.54 -26.87 4.60
N ALA A 164 -1.35 -26.74 4.01
CA ALA A 164 -0.49 -27.87 3.73
C ALA A 164 -0.33 -28.74 4.99
N GLY A 165 -0.72 -30.01 4.90
CA GLY A 165 -0.73 -30.95 6.03
C GLY A 165 -2.09 -31.22 6.70
N GLY A 166 -3.18 -30.59 6.24
CA GLY A 166 -4.56 -31.07 6.49
C GLY A 166 -5.25 -30.55 7.76
N ALA A 167 -5.30 -29.24 7.95
CA ALA A 167 -6.11 -28.61 8.99
C ALA A 167 -6.59 -27.22 8.58
N ASP A 168 -7.74 -26.79 9.12
CA ASP A 168 -8.29 -25.45 8.88
C ASP A 168 -7.25 -24.38 9.22
N ARG A 169 -7.05 -23.46 8.28
CA ARG A 169 -6.05 -22.38 8.38
C ARG A 169 -6.66 -21.04 8.77
N MET A 170 -7.97 -20.86 8.61
CA MET A 170 -8.62 -19.55 8.78
C MET A 170 -8.93 -19.34 10.27
N LEU A 171 -8.01 -18.70 10.98
CA LEU A 171 -8.15 -18.54 12.44
C LEU A 171 -9.31 -17.63 12.81
N VAL A 172 -9.48 -16.53 12.07
CA VAL A 172 -10.49 -15.51 12.38
C VAL A 172 -10.73 -14.55 11.22
N GLU A 173 -11.98 -14.13 11.11
CA GLU A 173 -12.47 -13.12 10.18
C GLU A 173 -12.93 -11.88 10.95
N PHE A 174 -12.53 -10.69 10.51
CA PHE A 174 -12.94 -9.41 11.08
C PHE A 174 -13.42 -8.44 9.99
N ASP A 175 -14.65 -7.92 10.10
CA ASP A 175 -15.18 -6.86 9.22
C ASP A 175 -14.90 -5.51 9.88
N ALA A 176 -13.79 -4.88 9.49
CA ALA A 176 -13.31 -3.62 10.07
C ALA A 176 -14.30 -2.49 9.83
N ARG A 177 -15.05 -2.50 8.73
CA ARG A 177 -16.09 -1.48 8.44
C ARG A 177 -17.28 -1.51 9.41
N LYS A 178 -17.41 -2.60 10.16
CA LYS A 178 -18.49 -2.81 11.14
C LYS A 178 -17.96 -3.04 12.56
N GLY A 179 -16.64 -3.04 12.75
CA GLY A 179 -15.99 -3.33 14.02
C GLY A 179 -16.42 -4.65 14.65
N LYS A 180 -16.59 -5.73 13.87
CA LYS A 180 -17.11 -7.02 14.40
C LYS A 180 -16.42 -8.25 13.82
N LEU A 181 -16.39 -9.31 14.63
CA LEU A 181 -15.94 -10.64 14.22
C LEU A 181 -16.97 -11.33 13.30
N GLY A 182 -16.45 -12.18 12.41
CA GLY A 182 -17.21 -12.87 11.36
C GLY A 182 -17.60 -11.92 10.22
N SER A 183 -17.95 -12.48 9.05
CA SER A 183 -18.44 -11.75 7.86
C SER A 183 -17.36 -11.12 6.96
N ALA A 184 -16.15 -11.68 6.90
CA ALA A 184 -15.12 -11.26 5.95
C ALA A 184 -15.18 -12.03 4.61
N ASN A 185 -16.36 -12.56 4.23
CA ASN A 185 -16.52 -13.23 2.94
C ASN A 185 -16.28 -12.25 1.79
N ASP A 186 -15.40 -12.64 0.88
CA ASP A 186 -15.04 -11.82 -0.26
C ASP A 186 -16.07 -11.92 -1.40
N LYS A 187 -16.72 -10.81 -1.71
CA LYS A 187 -17.58 -10.68 -2.88
C LYS A 187 -16.93 -9.89 -4.01
N HIS A 188 -15.83 -9.19 -3.73
CA HIS A 188 -15.12 -8.41 -4.72
C HIS A 188 -14.20 -9.30 -5.57
N GLY A 189 -13.37 -10.12 -4.90
CA GLY A 189 -12.43 -11.06 -5.51
C GLY A 189 -10.96 -10.75 -5.26
N HIS A 190 -10.64 -9.49 -4.97
CA HIS A 190 -9.25 -9.03 -4.83
C HIS A 190 -8.56 -9.66 -3.60
N GLY A 191 -9.22 -9.63 -2.44
CA GLY A 191 -8.68 -10.20 -1.22
C GLY A 191 -8.50 -11.73 -1.28
N THR A 192 -9.40 -12.47 -1.93
CA THR A 192 -9.19 -13.90 -2.21
C THR A 192 -7.97 -14.12 -3.11
N HIS A 193 -7.82 -13.32 -4.17
CA HIS A 193 -6.72 -13.44 -5.11
C HIS A 193 -5.37 -13.22 -4.40
N VAL A 194 -5.25 -12.16 -3.60
CA VAL A 194 -4.08 -11.88 -2.76
C VAL A 194 -3.82 -12.99 -1.75
N ALA A 195 -4.85 -13.45 -1.02
CA ALA A 195 -4.69 -14.49 0.00
C ALA A 195 -4.25 -15.84 -0.59
N SER A 196 -4.73 -16.19 -1.78
CA SER A 196 -4.33 -17.43 -2.46
C SER A 196 -2.90 -17.39 -3.00
N ILE A 197 -2.40 -16.25 -3.49
CA ILE A 197 -0.97 -16.12 -3.83
C ILE A 197 -0.09 -16.39 -2.61
N ILE A 198 -0.50 -15.91 -1.44
CA ILE A 198 0.22 -16.15 -0.19
C ILE A 198 0.17 -17.65 0.16
N ALA A 199 -1.01 -18.27 0.12
CA ALA A 199 -1.24 -19.46 0.93
C ALA A 199 -1.83 -20.67 0.19
N ASP A 200 -2.23 -20.59 -1.07
CA ASP A 200 -2.91 -21.69 -1.77
C ASP A 200 -2.18 -23.04 -1.61
N SER A 201 -2.80 -24.01 -0.94
CA SER A 201 -2.24 -25.35 -0.70
C SER A 201 -2.69 -26.41 -1.69
N THR A 202 -3.34 -26.04 -2.80
CA THR A 202 -3.57 -26.98 -3.88
C THR A 202 -2.23 -27.44 -4.46
N ILE A 203 -2.12 -28.74 -4.72
CA ILE A 203 -0.99 -29.36 -5.40
C ILE A 203 -1.50 -29.73 -6.79
N PRO A 204 -0.90 -29.21 -7.88
CA PRO A 204 -1.28 -29.59 -9.23
C PRO A 204 -0.85 -31.03 -9.57
N ASP A 205 -1.69 -31.76 -10.29
CA ASP A 205 -1.49 -33.15 -10.70
C ASP A 205 -0.14 -33.37 -11.39
N GLY A 206 0.60 -34.39 -10.95
CA GLY A 206 1.95 -34.70 -11.44
C GLY A 206 3.07 -33.84 -10.83
N GLY A 207 2.73 -32.87 -9.99
CA GLY A 207 3.66 -32.08 -9.19
C GLY A 207 4.21 -32.87 -8.00
N GLY A 208 5.50 -32.69 -7.68
CA GLY A 208 6.04 -33.05 -6.36
C GLY A 208 5.42 -32.18 -5.26
N ALA A 209 6.11 -31.99 -4.13
CA ALA A 209 5.69 -31.05 -3.08
C ALA A 209 5.79 -29.57 -3.53
N ARG A 210 5.00 -29.20 -4.55
CA ARG A 210 4.92 -27.86 -5.15
C ARG A 210 3.47 -27.40 -5.04
N TYR A 211 3.26 -26.33 -4.29
CA TYR A 211 1.95 -25.77 -4.06
C TYR A 211 1.73 -24.54 -4.93
N ASN A 212 0.47 -24.19 -5.17
CA ASN A 212 0.13 -23.01 -5.96
C ASN A 212 0.40 -21.67 -5.22
N GLY A 213 0.44 -21.67 -3.88
CA GLY A 213 0.79 -20.51 -3.06
C GLY A 213 2.26 -20.49 -2.64
N ILE A 214 2.76 -19.31 -2.22
CA ILE A 214 4.14 -19.15 -1.76
C ILE A 214 4.40 -19.83 -0.41
N ALA A 215 3.48 -19.73 0.54
CA ALA A 215 3.59 -20.23 1.90
C ALA A 215 2.32 -21.01 2.28
N PRO A 216 2.14 -22.23 1.74
CA PRO A 216 0.91 -22.98 1.83
C PRO A 216 0.59 -23.55 3.22
N GLY A 217 1.56 -23.53 4.13
CA GLY A 217 1.44 -23.98 5.52
C GLY A 217 0.99 -22.90 6.52
N VAL A 218 0.88 -21.63 6.09
CA VAL A 218 0.51 -20.52 6.99
C VAL A 218 -0.93 -20.60 7.46
N ASP A 219 -1.15 -20.05 8.65
CA ASP A 219 -2.49 -19.68 9.10
C ASP A 219 -2.88 -18.30 8.56
N LEU A 220 -4.18 -18.05 8.39
CA LEU A 220 -4.71 -16.80 7.86
C LEU A 220 -5.61 -16.08 8.86
N VAL A 221 -5.49 -14.75 8.84
CA VAL A 221 -6.40 -13.80 9.49
C VAL A 221 -6.94 -12.86 8.42
N ALA A 222 -8.25 -12.91 8.17
CA ALA A 222 -8.88 -12.09 7.14
C ALA A 222 -9.53 -10.84 7.74
N VAL A 223 -9.01 -9.66 7.39
CA VAL A 223 -9.58 -8.37 7.79
C VAL A 223 -10.21 -7.68 6.58
N LYS A 224 -11.54 -7.61 6.56
CA LYS A 224 -12.28 -6.90 5.51
C LYS A 224 -12.39 -5.42 5.86
N ALA A 225 -11.56 -4.60 5.20
CA ALA A 225 -11.61 -3.14 5.28
C ALA A 225 -12.27 -2.49 4.06
N PHE A 226 -12.43 -3.24 2.97
CA PHE A 226 -13.01 -2.79 1.72
C PHE A 226 -14.33 -3.51 1.43
N ASP A 227 -15.27 -2.81 0.79
CA ASP A 227 -16.60 -3.31 0.51
C ASP A 227 -16.70 -4.21 -0.73
N ASP A 228 -17.92 -4.47 -1.19
CA ASP A 228 -18.18 -5.39 -2.30
C ASP A 228 -17.91 -4.72 -3.67
N ASP A 229 -17.83 -3.39 -3.68
CA ASP A 229 -17.34 -2.56 -4.78
C ASP A 229 -15.85 -2.23 -4.61
N GLY A 230 -15.24 -2.78 -3.56
CA GLY A 230 -13.87 -2.56 -3.20
C GLY A 230 -13.60 -1.24 -2.51
N LEU A 231 -14.61 -0.46 -2.13
CA LEU A 231 -14.41 0.83 -1.48
C LEU A 231 -14.18 0.66 0.03
N GLY A 232 -13.24 1.40 0.59
CA GLY A 232 -12.95 1.47 2.02
C GLY A 232 -12.66 2.91 2.42
N SER A 233 -12.45 3.16 3.71
CA SER A 233 -12.00 4.47 4.20
C SER A 233 -10.69 4.34 4.96
N TYR A 234 -9.98 5.46 5.17
CA TYR A 234 -8.84 5.47 6.08
C TYR A 234 -9.24 4.96 7.47
N ALA A 235 -10.42 5.35 7.98
CA ALA A 235 -10.90 4.87 9.27
C ALA A 235 -11.16 3.35 9.28
N ASP A 236 -11.71 2.76 8.21
CA ASP A 236 -11.91 1.30 8.10
C ASP A 236 -10.57 0.55 8.15
N VAL A 237 -9.59 1.02 7.38
CA VAL A 237 -8.25 0.39 7.32
C VAL A 237 -7.52 0.55 8.65
N ILE A 238 -7.50 1.75 9.24
CA ILE A 238 -6.85 1.98 10.53
C ILE A 238 -7.54 1.19 11.64
N GLN A 239 -8.87 1.01 11.59
CA GLN A 239 -9.58 0.12 12.51
C GLN A 239 -9.15 -1.34 12.32
N GLY A 240 -8.97 -1.79 11.08
CA GLY A 240 -8.41 -3.11 10.76
C GLY A 240 -7.01 -3.30 11.35
N LEU A 241 -6.11 -2.33 11.14
CA LEU A 241 -4.75 -2.32 11.70
C LEU A 241 -4.76 -2.33 13.23
N THR A 242 -5.65 -1.52 13.83
CA THR A 242 -5.84 -1.46 15.28
C THR A 242 -6.22 -2.83 15.83
N TRP A 243 -7.15 -3.52 15.16
CA TRP A 243 -7.57 -4.86 15.56
C TRP A 243 -6.45 -5.89 15.38
N VAL A 244 -5.71 -5.86 14.26
CA VAL A 244 -4.57 -6.75 14.01
C VAL A 244 -3.51 -6.61 15.11
N VAL A 245 -3.08 -5.39 15.41
CA VAL A 245 -2.03 -5.15 16.42
C VAL A 245 -2.49 -5.57 17.81
N ALA A 246 -3.75 -5.31 18.16
CA ALA A 246 -4.34 -5.70 19.44
C ALA A 246 -4.47 -7.22 19.61
N ASN A 247 -4.63 -7.96 18.52
CA ASN A 247 -4.83 -9.42 18.55
C ASN A 247 -3.61 -10.22 18.04
N ARG A 248 -2.48 -9.56 17.76
CA ARG A 248 -1.28 -10.20 17.18
C ARG A 248 -0.79 -11.39 17.99
N GLU A 249 -0.80 -11.28 19.32
CA GLU A 249 -0.31 -12.35 20.21
C GLU A 249 -1.32 -13.50 20.30
N ALA A 250 -2.62 -13.18 20.32
CA ALA A 250 -3.68 -14.17 20.43
C ALA A 250 -3.76 -15.09 19.20
N TYR A 251 -3.49 -14.56 18.01
CA TYR A 251 -3.52 -15.30 16.75
C TYR A 251 -2.14 -15.51 16.13
N GLY A 252 -1.05 -15.23 16.83
CA GLY A 252 0.31 -15.44 16.30
C GLY A 252 0.62 -14.65 15.01
N ILE A 253 0.00 -13.48 14.80
CA ILE A 253 0.17 -12.68 13.58
C ILE A 253 1.59 -12.14 13.51
N ARG A 254 2.33 -12.56 12.48
CA ARG A 254 3.73 -12.13 12.26
C ARG A 254 3.91 -11.34 10.97
N VAL A 255 3.04 -11.54 9.99
CA VAL A 255 3.09 -10.85 8.69
C VAL A 255 1.76 -10.16 8.44
N LEU A 256 1.81 -8.94 7.92
CA LEU A 256 0.66 -8.15 7.52
C LEU A 256 0.82 -7.71 6.07
N ASN A 257 -0.14 -8.10 5.23
CA ASN A 257 -0.20 -7.73 3.83
C ASN A 257 -1.19 -6.58 3.62
N LEU A 258 -0.70 -5.48 3.03
CA LEU A 258 -1.48 -4.28 2.69
C LEU A 258 -1.38 -4.01 1.18
N SER A 259 -2.25 -4.65 0.42
CA SER A 259 -2.33 -4.54 -1.03
C SER A 259 -3.29 -3.42 -1.46
N PHE A 260 -3.00 -2.19 -1.03
CA PHE A 260 -3.76 -0.99 -1.39
C PHE A 260 -2.88 0.25 -1.40
N SER A 261 -3.39 1.34 -1.98
CA SER A 261 -2.69 2.61 -2.07
C SER A 261 -3.64 3.81 -1.90
N ALA A 262 -3.08 4.94 -1.52
CA ALA A 262 -3.74 6.24 -1.55
C ALA A 262 -2.79 7.35 -1.99
N PRO A 263 -3.27 8.46 -2.56
CA PRO A 263 -2.42 9.58 -2.92
C PRO A 263 -1.69 10.16 -1.71
N VAL A 264 -0.40 10.43 -1.86
CA VAL A 264 0.39 11.16 -0.86
C VAL A 264 -0.09 12.62 -0.82
N ARG A 265 -0.59 13.08 0.34
CA ARG A 265 -1.06 14.47 0.52
C ARG A 265 -0.47 15.18 1.74
N SER A 266 0.40 14.52 2.47
CA SER A 266 1.12 15.02 3.64
C SER A 266 2.46 14.28 3.75
N PRO A 267 3.41 14.81 4.54
CA PRO A 267 4.60 14.05 4.87
C PRO A 267 4.26 12.70 5.52
N TYR A 268 5.11 11.70 5.32
CA TYR A 268 4.77 10.34 5.76
C TYR A 268 4.45 10.24 7.26
N TRP A 269 5.09 11.05 8.10
CA TRP A 269 4.91 11.04 9.56
C TRP A 269 3.61 11.69 10.02
N ASP A 270 2.95 12.50 9.18
CA ASP A 270 1.69 13.18 9.52
C ASP A 270 0.45 12.48 8.93
N ASP A 271 0.62 11.55 7.98
CA ASP A 271 -0.51 10.76 7.49
C ASP A 271 -0.96 9.73 8.55
N PRO A 272 -2.25 9.71 8.96
CA PRO A 272 -2.73 8.84 10.03
C PRO A 272 -2.69 7.34 9.67
N LEU A 273 -2.85 6.99 8.39
CA LEU A 273 -2.70 5.60 7.94
C LEU A 273 -1.25 5.17 8.04
N ASN A 274 -0.32 6.05 7.68
CA ASN A 274 1.10 5.78 7.83
C ASN A 274 1.53 5.60 9.30
N GLN A 275 1.01 6.44 10.20
CA GLN A 275 1.24 6.27 11.64
C GLN A 275 0.73 4.92 12.14
N ALA A 276 -0.43 4.46 11.66
CA ALA A 276 -0.96 3.14 12.02
C ALA A 276 -0.06 2.00 11.52
N VAL A 277 0.49 2.12 10.30
CA VAL A 277 1.44 1.13 9.77
C VAL A 277 2.77 1.15 10.52
N MET A 278 3.29 2.33 10.88
CA MET A 278 4.48 2.45 11.74
C MET A 278 4.26 1.80 13.12
N ALA A 279 3.07 1.98 13.72
CA ALA A 279 2.72 1.33 14.97
C ALA A 279 2.64 -0.21 14.84
N ALA A 280 2.14 -0.71 13.71
CA ALA A 280 2.15 -2.16 13.42
C ALA A 280 3.58 -2.71 13.26
N TRP A 281 4.46 -1.98 12.55
CA TRP A 281 5.88 -2.31 12.44
C TRP A 281 6.56 -2.34 13.81
N GLN A 282 6.34 -1.29 14.63
CA GLN A 282 6.89 -1.18 15.98
C GLN A 282 6.40 -2.31 16.91
N ALA A 283 5.18 -2.82 16.69
CA ALA A 283 4.63 -3.97 17.42
C ALA A 283 5.27 -5.33 17.03
N GLY A 284 6.26 -5.33 16.12
CA GLY A 284 7.00 -6.53 15.72
C GLY A 284 6.36 -7.32 14.58
N ILE A 285 5.40 -6.72 13.85
CA ILE A 285 4.76 -7.34 12.69
C ILE A 285 5.52 -6.93 11.43
N VAL A 286 5.87 -7.90 10.58
CA VAL A 286 6.43 -7.64 9.25
C VAL A 286 5.31 -7.06 8.37
N VAL A 287 5.41 -5.78 8.00
CA VAL A 287 4.41 -5.14 7.13
C VAL A 287 4.92 -5.07 5.70
N VAL A 288 4.18 -5.69 4.78
CA VAL A 288 4.45 -5.71 3.35
C VAL A 288 3.36 -4.92 2.64
N VAL A 289 3.76 -3.96 1.82
CA VAL A 289 2.88 -3.01 1.14
C VAL A 289 3.15 -3.00 -0.36
N SER A 290 2.12 -2.90 -1.17
CA SER A 290 2.26 -2.73 -2.62
C SER A 290 2.76 -1.33 -2.98
N ALA A 291 3.64 -1.20 -3.97
CA ALA A 291 4.19 0.10 -4.39
C ALA A 291 3.13 1.07 -4.96
N GLY A 292 2.14 0.56 -5.70
CA GLY A 292 1.24 1.37 -6.51
C GLY A 292 1.28 0.96 -7.98
N ASN A 293 0.18 1.19 -8.70
CA ASN A 293 0.08 0.93 -10.14
C ASN A 293 0.08 2.22 -10.99
N GLY A 294 0.57 3.33 -10.44
CA GLY A 294 0.61 4.65 -11.11
C GLY A 294 1.94 4.96 -11.79
N GLY A 295 2.81 3.96 -11.96
CA GLY A 295 4.15 4.09 -12.51
C GLY A 295 4.19 4.25 -14.04
N PRO A 296 5.39 4.19 -14.65
CA PRO A 296 6.70 3.94 -14.04
C PRO A 296 7.46 5.23 -13.68
N ALA A 297 6.81 6.39 -13.81
CA ALA A 297 7.43 7.69 -13.56
C ALA A 297 7.87 7.82 -12.09
N PRO A 298 8.93 8.61 -11.79
CA PRO A 298 9.33 8.87 -10.41
C PRO A 298 8.22 9.54 -9.59
N MET A 299 8.28 9.35 -8.26
CA MET A 299 7.33 9.93 -7.30
C MET A 299 5.87 9.49 -7.50
N THR A 300 5.65 8.27 -7.95
CA THR A 300 4.31 7.69 -8.19
C THR A 300 3.84 6.74 -7.08
N LEU A 301 4.65 6.59 -6.03
CA LEU A 301 4.30 5.80 -4.83
C LEU A 301 3.18 6.47 -4.04
N GLY A 302 2.26 5.65 -3.53
CA GLY A 302 1.20 6.11 -2.63
C GLY A 302 1.48 5.86 -1.15
N VAL A 303 0.45 6.06 -0.34
CA VAL A 303 0.37 5.69 1.08
C VAL A 303 -0.23 4.28 1.17
N PRO A 304 0.37 3.31 1.88
CA PRO A 304 1.53 3.43 2.78
C PRO A 304 2.90 3.13 2.14
N ALA A 305 2.98 2.98 0.81
CA ALA A 305 4.23 2.68 0.09
C ALA A 305 5.35 3.72 0.30
N ASN A 306 4.99 4.97 0.63
CA ASN A 306 5.90 6.06 0.92
C ASN A 306 6.55 5.99 2.32
N LEU A 307 6.16 5.05 3.18
CA LEU A 307 6.76 4.87 4.51
C LEU A 307 8.17 4.28 4.43
N PRO A 308 9.16 4.85 5.13
CA PRO A 308 10.52 4.33 5.09
C PRO A 308 10.68 2.95 5.76
N TYR A 309 9.83 2.61 6.74
CA TYR A 309 9.97 1.39 7.55
C TYR A 309 9.48 0.12 6.86
N ALA A 310 8.25 0.13 6.32
CA ALA A 310 7.60 -1.03 5.71
C ALA A 310 8.37 -1.57 4.48
N ILE A 311 8.07 -2.81 4.09
CA ILE A 311 8.60 -3.44 2.88
C ILE A 311 7.66 -3.08 1.72
N THR A 312 8.09 -2.16 0.86
CA THR A 312 7.36 -1.76 -0.35
C THR A 312 7.80 -2.61 -1.54
N VAL A 313 6.83 -3.17 -2.26
CA VAL A 313 7.08 -4.15 -3.32
C VAL A 313 6.58 -3.64 -4.67
N GLY A 314 7.49 -3.51 -5.64
CA GLY A 314 7.16 -3.27 -7.05
C GLY A 314 6.90 -4.57 -7.80
N ALA A 315 6.40 -4.47 -9.03
CA ALA A 315 6.01 -5.61 -9.85
C ALA A 315 6.96 -5.82 -11.05
N MET A 316 7.24 -7.09 -11.34
CA MET A 316 7.79 -7.53 -12.63
C MET A 316 6.81 -8.48 -13.33
N THR A 317 6.96 -8.60 -14.64
CA THR A 317 6.25 -9.56 -15.49
C THR A 317 7.27 -10.48 -16.15
N ASP A 318 6.91 -11.75 -16.30
CA ASP A 318 7.63 -12.74 -17.09
C ASP A 318 7.04 -12.84 -18.51
N HIS A 319 6.22 -11.88 -18.94
CA HIS A 319 5.50 -11.89 -20.23
C HIS A 319 4.71 -13.18 -20.52
N GLY A 320 4.36 -13.97 -19.47
CA GLY A 320 3.70 -15.26 -19.65
C GLY A 320 4.62 -16.36 -20.21
N THR A 321 5.93 -16.12 -20.24
CA THR A 321 6.98 -17.01 -20.75
C THR A 321 7.91 -17.45 -19.61
N PRO A 322 7.42 -18.18 -18.58
CA PRO A 322 8.18 -18.49 -17.36
C PRO A 322 9.48 -19.31 -17.54
N GLU A 323 9.71 -19.87 -18.73
CA GLU A 323 10.92 -20.61 -19.09
C GLU A 323 11.94 -19.74 -19.86
N ASP A 324 11.52 -18.58 -20.36
CA ASP A 324 12.34 -17.55 -20.98
C ASP A 324 12.54 -16.42 -19.96
N TRP A 325 13.80 -16.10 -19.68
CA TRP A 325 14.15 -15.05 -18.71
C TRP A 325 14.68 -13.81 -19.44
N THR A 326 14.73 -13.87 -20.78
CA THR A 326 15.35 -12.83 -21.61
C THR A 326 14.39 -11.70 -21.94
N ASP A 327 13.10 -11.91 -21.72
CA ASP A 327 12.02 -10.93 -21.85
C ASP A 327 11.52 -10.41 -20.48
N ASP A 328 11.80 -11.07 -19.36
CA ASP A 328 11.52 -10.59 -17.99
C ASP A 328 11.81 -9.09 -17.82
N CYS A 329 10.80 -8.31 -17.42
CA CYS A 329 10.96 -6.87 -17.24
C CYS A 329 10.14 -6.31 -16.06
N LEU A 330 10.46 -5.08 -15.64
CA LEU A 330 9.61 -4.37 -14.69
C LEU A 330 8.25 -4.08 -15.33
N ALA A 331 7.17 -4.39 -14.61
CA ALA A 331 5.82 -4.14 -15.09
C ALA A 331 5.61 -2.64 -15.31
N SER A 332 4.98 -2.27 -16.42
CA SER A 332 4.97 -0.86 -16.86
C SER A 332 4.21 0.04 -15.88
N PHE A 333 3.20 -0.50 -15.21
CA PHE A 333 2.42 0.18 -14.17
C PHE A 333 3.13 0.33 -12.83
N SER A 334 4.24 -0.39 -12.57
CA SER A 334 4.85 -0.47 -11.23
C SER A 334 5.32 0.91 -10.77
N ALA A 335 4.73 1.42 -9.69
CA ALA A 335 5.09 2.73 -9.14
C ALA A 335 6.56 2.79 -8.69
N ALA A 336 7.16 3.96 -8.89
CA ALA A 336 8.57 4.20 -8.69
C ALA A 336 8.81 5.39 -7.75
N GLY A 337 9.88 5.28 -6.97
CA GLY A 337 10.37 6.36 -6.13
C GLY A 337 11.13 7.44 -6.91
N PRO A 338 11.89 8.30 -6.21
CA PRO A 338 11.95 8.39 -4.75
C PRO A 338 10.62 8.82 -4.13
N THR A 339 10.51 8.68 -2.82
CA THR A 339 9.42 9.34 -2.08
C THR A 339 9.65 10.85 -2.00
N PHE A 340 8.64 11.61 -1.59
CA PHE A 340 8.77 13.05 -1.35
C PHE A 340 9.87 13.38 -0.31
N GLU A 341 10.03 12.52 0.70
CA GLU A 341 11.09 12.62 1.71
C GLU A 341 12.43 12.03 1.25
N ALA A 342 12.58 11.76 -0.04
CA ALA A 342 13.80 11.31 -0.69
C ALA A 342 14.25 9.87 -0.36
N PHE A 343 13.35 9.01 0.12
CA PHE A 343 13.65 7.58 0.31
C PHE A 343 13.69 6.83 -1.02
N VAL A 344 14.59 5.85 -1.09
CA VAL A 344 14.64 4.87 -2.18
C VAL A 344 13.53 3.86 -1.95
N LYS A 345 12.65 3.72 -2.93
CA LYS A 345 11.48 2.84 -2.93
C LYS A 345 11.18 2.47 -4.40
N PRO A 346 10.61 1.28 -4.69
CA PRO A 346 10.36 0.18 -3.75
C PRO A 346 11.65 -0.42 -3.17
N GLU A 347 11.56 -1.24 -2.13
CA GLU A 347 12.75 -1.96 -1.62
C GLU A 347 13.15 -3.12 -2.51
N VAL A 348 12.17 -3.85 -3.04
CA VAL A 348 12.35 -5.05 -3.85
C VAL A 348 11.23 -5.12 -4.89
N VAL A 349 11.42 -5.96 -5.91
CA VAL A 349 10.36 -6.34 -6.85
C VAL A 349 10.06 -7.82 -6.76
N ALA A 350 8.83 -8.20 -7.11
CA ALA A 350 8.37 -9.58 -7.15
C ALA A 350 7.39 -9.78 -8.32
N PRO A 351 7.07 -11.03 -8.69
CA PRO A 351 6.10 -11.33 -9.74
C PRO A 351 4.76 -10.66 -9.44
N GLY A 352 4.32 -9.86 -10.39
CA GLY A 352 3.05 -9.14 -10.32
C GLY A 352 2.35 -9.00 -11.66
N GLY A 353 2.97 -9.41 -12.77
CA GLY A 353 2.32 -9.59 -14.08
C GLY A 353 1.71 -10.99 -14.22
N HIS A 354 0.58 -11.10 -14.95
CA HIS A 354 -0.02 -12.39 -15.35
C HIS A 354 -0.32 -13.38 -14.21
N MET A 355 -0.65 -12.88 -13.01
CA MET A 355 -0.73 -13.74 -11.83
C MET A 355 -2.06 -14.49 -11.79
N ILE A 356 -1.99 -15.81 -11.97
CA ILE A 356 -3.13 -16.72 -11.79
C ILE A 356 -3.28 -17.01 -10.29
N ALA A 357 -4.46 -16.71 -9.74
CA ALA A 357 -4.79 -17.05 -8.35
C ALA A 357 -6.30 -17.23 -8.17
N ALA A 358 -6.72 -17.65 -6.97
CA ALA A 358 -8.10 -18.01 -6.70
C ALA A 358 -9.03 -16.79 -6.79
N MET A 359 -10.09 -16.92 -7.58
CA MET A 359 -11.21 -15.98 -7.63
C MET A 359 -12.40 -16.69 -8.23
N SER A 360 -13.50 -16.78 -7.47
CA SER A 360 -14.70 -17.45 -7.95
C SER A 360 -15.36 -16.64 -9.08
N LYS A 361 -15.91 -17.32 -10.08
CA LYS A 361 -16.79 -16.71 -11.11
C LYS A 361 -17.96 -15.89 -10.58
N LYS A 362 -18.32 -16.07 -9.30
CA LYS A 362 -19.41 -15.34 -8.62
C LYS A 362 -18.97 -14.00 -8.02
N GLN A 363 -17.67 -13.75 -7.93
CA GLN A 363 -17.13 -12.51 -7.39
C GLN A 363 -17.17 -11.40 -8.44
N LYS A 364 -17.24 -10.15 -7.99
CA LYS A 364 -17.52 -8.98 -8.84
C LYS A 364 -16.49 -8.79 -9.94
N LEU A 365 -15.18 -8.81 -9.62
CA LEU A 365 -14.10 -8.64 -10.61
C LEU A 365 -14.16 -9.70 -11.71
N SER A 366 -14.31 -10.97 -11.31
CA SER A 366 -14.48 -12.08 -12.26
C SER A 366 -15.72 -11.87 -13.14
N GLY A 367 -16.81 -11.34 -12.57
CA GLY A 367 -18.03 -10.92 -13.27
C GLY A 367 -17.80 -9.85 -14.33
N LEU A 368 -17.03 -8.82 -14.00
CA LEU A 368 -16.73 -7.66 -14.86
C LEU A 368 -15.77 -8.02 -16.00
N HIS A 369 -14.82 -8.92 -15.77
CA HIS A 369 -13.79 -9.25 -16.76
C HIS A 369 -13.73 -10.76 -17.06
N PRO A 370 -14.80 -11.35 -17.63
CA PRO A 370 -14.91 -12.80 -17.83
C PRO A 370 -13.81 -13.41 -18.71
N ARG A 371 -13.12 -12.60 -19.53
CA ARG A 371 -12.05 -13.06 -20.43
C ARG A 371 -10.78 -13.53 -19.70
N TYR A 372 -10.54 -13.08 -18.47
CA TYR A 372 -9.36 -13.46 -17.67
C TYR A 372 -9.66 -14.57 -16.65
N ARG A 373 -10.82 -15.20 -16.75
CA ARG A 373 -11.16 -16.36 -15.92
C ARG A 373 -10.35 -17.57 -16.37
N VAL A 374 -9.80 -18.28 -15.39
CA VAL A 374 -9.15 -19.57 -15.59
C VAL A 374 -10.02 -20.62 -14.91
N GLY A 375 -10.87 -21.29 -15.69
CA GLY A 375 -11.90 -22.18 -15.14
C GLY A 375 -12.94 -21.44 -14.30
N ASP A 376 -13.45 -22.12 -13.26
CA ASP A 376 -14.52 -21.60 -12.40
C ASP A 376 -14.02 -20.86 -11.15
N ASP A 377 -12.79 -21.18 -10.71
CA ASP A 377 -12.27 -20.85 -9.39
C ASP A 377 -10.96 -20.05 -9.42
N TYR A 378 -10.39 -19.78 -10.61
CA TYR A 378 -9.18 -18.98 -10.77
C TYR A 378 -9.36 -17.82 -11.74
N PHE A 379 -8.48 -16.83 -11.62
CA PHE A 379 -8.49 -15.62 -12.42
C PHE A 379 -7.08 -15.06 -12.57
N THR A 380 -6.75 -14.58 -13.76
CA THR A 380 -5.47 -13.93 -14.07
C THR A 380 -5.58 -12.42 -13.84
N MET A 381 -4.69 -11.85 -13.04
CA MET A 381 -4.67 -10.41 -12.75
C MET A 381 -3.24 -9.91 -12.55
N SER A 382 -3.00 -8.65 -12.93
CA SER A 382 -1.72 -7.98 -12.70
C SER A 382 -1.83 -6.89 -11.64
N GLY A 383 -0.74 -6.65 -10.91
CA GLY A 383 -0.63 -5.55 -9.96
C GLY A 383 0.51 -5.69 -8.95
N THR A 384 0.89 -4.55 -8.36
CA THR A 384 1.83 -4.55 -7.21
C THR A 384 1.20 -5.17 -5.95
N SER A 385 -0.13 -5.33 -5.91
CA SER A 385 -0.85 -6.13 -4.91
C SER A 385 -0.40 -7.59 -4.91
N GLN A 386 -0.29 -8.20 -6.10
CA GLN A 386 0.13 -9.58 -6.29
C GLN A 386 1.60 -9.74 -5.88
N ALA A 387 2.45 -8.81 -6.28
CA ALA A 387 3.86 -8.79 -5.90
C ALA A 387 4.04 -8.69 -4.37
N ALA A 388 3.27 -7.82 -3.70
CA ALA A 388 3.24 -7.74 -2.25
C ALA A 388 2.79 -9.06 -1.59
N ALA A 389 1.80 -9.74 -2.17
CA ALA A 389 1.34 -11.05 -1.72
C ALA A 389 2.47 -12.11 -1.79
N VAL A 390 3.24 -12.13 -2.89
CA VAL A 390 4.40 -13.02 -3.02
C VAL A 390 5.40 -12.78 -1.89
N VAL A 391 5.78 -11.52 -1.66
CA VAL A 391 6.75 -11.16 -0.60
C VAL A 391 6.20 -11.45 0.80
N SER A 392 4.90 -11.29 1.04
CA SER A 392 4.25 -11.70 2.30
C SER A 392 4.39 -13.20 2.56
N GLY A 393 4.23 -14.04 1.53
CA GLY A 393 4.49 -15.47 1.63
C GLY A 393 5.96 -15.76 1.95
N VAL A 394 6.90 -15.14 1.22
CA VAL A 394 8.35 -15.34 1.47
C VAL A 394 8.73 -14.93 2.89
N ALA A 395 8.21 -13.82 3.40
CA ALA A 395 8.41 -13.41 4.78
C ALA A 395 7.93 -14.47 5.77
N ALA A 396 6.81 -15.15 5.50
CA ALA A 396 6.32 -16.24 6.33
C ALA A 396 7.24 -17.48 6.27
N LEU A 397 7.77 -17.84 5.10
CA LEU A 397 8.78 -18.91 4.97
C LEU A 397 10.04 -18.61 5.81
N MET A 398 10.51 -17.36 5.77
CA MET A 398 11.65 -16.91 6.58
C MET A 398 11.37 -17.02 8.08
N LEU A 399 10.17 -16.66 8.50
CA LEU A 399 9.74 -16.72 9.91
C LEU A 399 9.48 -18.14 10.42
N GLN A 400 9.16 -19.09 9.55
CA GLN A 400 9.15 -20.51 9.92
C GLN A 400 10.59 -21.00 10.17
N ALA A 401 11.51 -20.66 9.27
CA ALA A 401 12.91 -21.10 9.36
C ALA A 401 13.64 -20.45 10.54
N ASP A 402 13.35 -19.18 10.83
CA ASP A 402 13.92 -18.42 11.93
C ASP A 402 12.82 -17.57 12.60
N PRO A 403 12.12 -18.13 13.62
CA PRO A 403 11.04 -17.43 14.30
C PRO A 403 11.48 -16.17 15.05
N GLY A 404 12.79 -16.02 15.31
CA GLY A 404 13.38 -14.91 16.05
C GLY A 404 13.61 -13.64 15.24
N LEU A 405 13.38 -13.67 13.92
CA LEU A 405 13.57 -12.49 13.07
C LEU A 405 12.68 -11.32 13.47
N SER A 406 13.31 -10.16 13.59
CA SER A 406 12.60 -8.88 13.66
C SER A 406 12.12 -8.45 12.26
N PRO A 407 11.16 -7.51 12.17
CA PRO A 407 10.78 -6.91 10.88
C PRO A 407 11.96 -6.34 10.09
N ASP A 408 12.93 -5.71 10.78
CA ASP A 408 14.14 -5.18 10.16
C ASP A 408 15.05 -6.29 9.62
N ASP A 409 15.15 -7.43 10.31
CA ASP A 409 15.94 -8.58 9.81
C ASP A 409 15.30 -9.19 8.57
N VAL A 410 13.97 -9.34 8.55
CA VAL A 410 13.24 -9.84 7.37
C VAL A 410 13.46 -8.90 6.19
N LYS A 411 13.25 -7.60 6.38
CA LYS A 411 13.51 -6.58 5.35
C LYS A 411 14.96 -6.60 4.88
N CYS A 412 15.91 -6.72 5.81
CA CYS A 412 17.33 -6.74 5.49
C CYS A 412 17.71 -7.96 4.65
N ARG A 413 17.25 -9.16 5.00
CA ARG A 413 17.53 -10.38 4.23
C ARG A 413 16.92 -10.29 2.83
N LEU A 414 15.67 -9.84 2.70
CA LEU A 414 15.02 -9.64 1.40
C LEU A 414 15.82 -8.70 0.48
N ILE A 415 16.27 -7.55 1.02
CA ILE A 415 17.08 -6.58 0.28
C ILE A 415 18.44 -7.17 -0.08
N ALA A 416 19.12 -7.82 0.87
CA ALA A 416 20.48 -8.30 0.71
C ALA A 416 20.61 -9.49 -0.26
N THR A 417 19.53 -10.23 -0.50
CA THR A 417 19.51 -11.39 -1.40
C THR A 417 18.76 -11.15 -2.70
N ALA A 418 18.18 -9.96 -2.89
CA ALA A 418 17.53 -9.61 -4.14
C ALA A 418 18.52 -9.60 -5.30
N ARG A 419 18.04 -9.99 -6.49
CA ARG A 419 18.82 -10.04 -7.73
C ARG A 419 18.52 -8.79 -8.55
N PRO A 420 19.44 -7.81 -8.62
CA PRO A 420 19.22 -6.63 -9.44
C PRO A 420 19.21 -6.99 -10.92
N ALA A 421 18.31 -6.35 -11.67
CA ALA A 421 18.35 -6.35 -13.12
C ALA A 421 19.53 -5.50 -13.59
N VAL A 422 20.40 -6.12 -14.38
CA VAL A 422 21.63 -5.53 -14.91
C VAL A 422 21.63 -5.52 -16.43
N ASP A 423 22.28 -4.52 -17.02
CA ASP A 423 22.50 -4.44 -18.47
C ASP A 423 23.72 -5.30 -18.90
N ASP A 424 23.96 -5.38 -20.21
CA ASP A 424 25.08 -6.13 -20.79
C ASP A 424 26.47 -5.65 -20.30
N ALA A 425 26.55 -4.41 -19.81
CA ALA A 425 27.78 -3.82 -19.27
C ALA A 425 27.94 -4.08 -17.76
N GLY A 426 26.98 -4.75 -17.11
CA GLY A 426 26.94 -5.02 -15.68
C GLY A 426 26.50 -3.82 -14.84
N GLY A 427 26.00 -2.74 -15.47
CA GLY A 427 25.32 -1.63 -14.81
C GLY A 427 23.87 -2.01 -14.48
N LEU A 428 23.17 -1.19 -13.69
CA LEU A 428 21.75 -1.43 -13.42
C LEU A 428 20.91 -1.15 -14.68
N ALA A 429 20.10 -2.12 -15.10
CA ALA A 429 19.17 -1.96 -16.23
C ALA A 429 18.04 -0.96 -15.91
N PHE A 430 17.64 -0.88 -14.64
CA PHE A 430 16.63 0.05 -14.14
C PHE A 430 17.18 0.89 -12.99
N SER A 431 16.61 2.09 -12.80
CA SER A 431 16.95 2.91 -11.65
C SER A 431 16.67 2.17 -10.33
N VAL A 432 17.48 2.43 -9.30
CA VAL A 432 17.21 1.93 -7.93
C VAL A 432 15.83 2.38 -7.41
N PHE A 433 15.29 3.47 -7.96
CA PHE A 433 13.94 3.95 -7.65
C PHE A 433 12.83 3.16 -8.36
N GLN A 434 13.16 2.28 -9.30
CA GLN A 434 12.20 1.42 -10.01
C GLN A 434 12.31 -0.03 -9.52
N GLN A 435 13.53 -0.58 -9.51
CA GLN A 435 13.75 -1.98 -9.11
C GLN A 435 14.09 -2.20 -7.64
N GLY A 436 14.41 -1.14 -6.88
CA GLY A 436 14.95 -1.29 -5.54
C GLY A 436 16.25 -2.08 -5.55
N ALA A 437 16.35 -3.08 -4.69
CA ALA A 437 17.45 -4.05 -4.67
C ALA A 437 17.32 -5.16 -5.74
N GLY A 438 16.18 -5.24 -6.43
CA GLY A 438 15.92 -6.21 -7.48
C GLY A 438 14.86 -7.27 -7.12
N LEU A 439 14.82 -8.33 -7.93
CA LEU A 439 13.88 -9.43 -7.80
C LEU A 439 14.20 -10.28 -6.57
N ILE A 440 13.19 -10.54 -5.73
CA ILE A 440 13.36 -11.40 -4.55
C ILE A 440 13.81 -12.82 -4.90
N ASP A 441 14.58 -13.42 -3.99
CA ASP A 441 14.96 -14.84 -4.01
C ASP A 441 14.64 -15.43 -2.64
N ALA A 442 13.55 -16.21 -2.58
CA ALA A 442 13.04 -16.79 -1.34
C ALA A 442 14.03 -17.78 -0.72
N TRP A 443 14.66 -18.61 -1.55
CA TRP A 443 15.63 -19.59 -1.08
C TRP A 443 16.82 -18.90 -0.43
N ALA A 444 17.39 -17.89 -1.10
CA ALA A 444 18.50 -17.11 -0.57
C ALA A 444 18.08 -16.34 0.69
N ALA A 445 16.90 -15.70 0.71
CA ALA A 445 16.42 -14.92 1.86
C ALA A 445 16.23 -15.78 3.12
N VAL A 446 15.69 -17.00 2.98
CA VAL A 446 15.51 -17.95 4.09
C VAL A 446 16.85 -18.39 4.70
N HIS A 447 17.85 -18.64 3.85
CA HIS A 447 19.16 -19.14 4.30
C HIS A 447 20.17 -18.01 4.66
N ALA A 448 19.86 -16.77 4.31
CA ALA A 448 20.72 -15.63 4.62
C ALA A 448 20.81 -15.36 6.12
N GLN A 449 21.93 -14.75 6.54
CA GLN A 449 22.17 -14.31 7.92
C GLN A 449 22.34 -12.78 8.00
N ALA A 450 21.98 -12.07 6.93
CA ALA A 450 22.04 -10.61 6.88
C ALA A 450 21.14 -10.01 7.97
N SER A 451 21.67 -9.01 8.68
CA SER A 451 20.95 -8.30 9.74
C SER A 451 21.44 -6.86 9.82
N GLY A 452 20.60 -6.02 10.42
CA GLY A 452 20.92 -4.63 10.72
C GLY A 452 21.29 -3.79 9.50
N CYS A 453 20.81 -4.10 8.29
CA CYS A 453 20.97 -3.28 7.08
C CYS A 453 19.72 -2.49 6.70
N ALA A 454 18.54 -2.97 7.11
CA ALA A 454 17.29 -2.23 6.97
C ALA A 454 17.17 -1.12 8.02
N ASN A 455 16.50 -0.02 7.66
CA ASN A 455 16.10 1.07 8.56
C ASN A 455 17.24 1.66 9.41
N ARG A 456 18.50 1.57 8.94
CA ARG A 456 19.68 2.08 9.64
C ARG A 456 19.55 3.59 9.91
N GLY A 457 19.65 3.97 11.18
CA GLY A 457 19.57 5.37 11.61
C GLY A 457 18.15 5.92 11.72
N LEU A 458 17.12 5.09 11.51
CA LEU A 458 15.73 5.43 11.77
C LEU A 458 15.32 4.91 13.15
N ASP A 459 14.39 5.61 13.81
CA ASP A 459 13.79 5.19 15.08
C ASP A 459 12.28 5.45 14.99
N VAL A 460 11.53 4.37 14.78
CA VAL A 460 10.06 4.42 14.62
C VAL A 460 9.36 4.96 15.87
N GLY A 461 9.94 4.77 17.06
CA GLY A 461 9.36 5.27 18.30
C GLY A 461 9.51 6.78 18.43
N ARG A 462 10.67 7.33 18.06
CA ARG A 462 10.88 8.79 18.00
C ARG A 462 10.05 9.44 16.89
N ASP A 463 9.86 8.75 15.78
CA ASP A 463 9.02 9.18 14.66
C ASP A 463 7.55 9.31 15.05
N LEU A 464 6.98 8.23 15.61
CA LEU A 464 5.61 8.20 16.13
C LEU A 464 5.37 9.21 17.26
N ALA A 465 6.39 9.46 18.09
CA ALA A 465 6.33 10.47 19.14
C ALA A 465 6.43 11.92 18.63
N GLY A 466 6.66 12.14 17.32
CA GLY A 466 6.85 13.46 16.73
C GLY A 466 8.15 14.14 17.18
N VAL A 467 9.13 13.37 17.66
CA VAL A 467 10.41 13.89 18.17
C VAL A 467 11.41 14.09 17.03
N GLU A 468 11.42 13.18 16.06
CA GLU A 468 12.39 13.17 14.98
C GLU A 468 11.80 12.52 13.74
N HIS A 469 12.01 13.14 12.57
CA HIS A 469 11.55 12.63 11.29
C HIS A 469 12.71 12.57 10.31
N TYR A 470 12.72 11.54 9.49
CA TYR A 470 13.86 11.19 8.64
C TYR A 470 13.63 11.52 7.16
N ARG A 471 14.73 11.67 6.42
CA ARG A 471 14.77 11.83 4.97
C ARG A 471 15.76 10.85 4.36
N GLY A 472 15.50 10.44 3.13
CA GLY A 472 16.35 9.51 2.41
C GLY A 472 17.46 10.16 1.57
N PRO A 473 18.24 9.31 0.87
CA PRO A 473 19.46 9.74 0.18
C PRO A 473 19.22 10.28 -1.24
N ALA A 474 17.99 10.28 -1.76
CA ALA A 474 17.73 10.72 -3.13
C ALA A 474 18.01 12.22 -3.32
N ARG A 475 18.62 12.57 -4.45
CA ARG A 475 18.96 13.94 -4.87
C ARG A 475 18.63 14.09 -6.36
N LEU A 476 18.54 15.33 -6.82
CA LEU A 476 18.53 15.62 -8.25
C LEU A 476 19.96 15.90 -8.70
N ASP A 477 20.37 15.29 -9.81
CA ASP A 477 21.62 15.64 -10.47
C ASP A 477 21.48 16.95 -11.28
N ALA A 478 22.56 17.38 -11.93
CA ALA A 478 22.57 18.61 -12.73
C ALA A 478 21.63 18.55 -13.95
N GLY A 479 21.23 17.35 -14.38
CA GLY A 479 20.28 17.13 -15.47
C GLY A 479 18.83 17.03 -15.00
N GLY A 480 18.57 17.11 -13.68
CA GLY A 480 17.23 16.95 -13.11
C GLY A 480 16.79 15.49 -13.00
N ALA A 481 17.69 14.52 -13.14
CA ALA A 481 17.40 13.11 -12.89
C ALA A 481 17.61 12.79 -11.41
N PHE A 482 16.78 11.88 -10.86
CA PHE A 482 16.96 11.40 -9.50
C PHE A 482 18.14 10.45 -9.41
N VAL A 483 19.03 10.71 -8.45
CA VAL A 483 20.20 9.89 -8.12
C VAL A 483 20.25 9.64 -6.61
N ALA A 484 20.80 8.51 -6.17
CA ALA A 484 21.04 8.27 -4.75
C ALA A 484 22.43 8.82 -4.36
N ALA A 485 22.52 9.68 -3.33
CA ALA A 485 23.80 10.22 -2.87
C ALA A 485 24.75 9.09 -2.41
N GLY A 486 25.98 9.06 -2.94
CA GLY A 486 26.99 8.04 -2.64
C GLY A 486 27.44 7.17 -3.83
N THR A 487 26.88 7.35 -5.04
CA THR A 487 27.30 6.58 -6.22
C THR A 487 28.36 7.34 -7.04
N PRO A 488 29.54 6.74 -7.21
CA PRO A 488 29.79 6.02 -8.45
C PRO A 488 30.22 4.58 -8.18
N ALA A 489 29.53 3.62 -8.82
CA ALA A 489 29.63 2.17 -8.66
C ALA A 489 29.19 1.62 -7.29
N TRP A 490 27.91 1.24 -7.20
CA TRP A 490 27.33 0.55 -6.05
C TRP A 490 27.71 -0.95 -6.10
N ASP A 491 28.40 -1.45 -5.07
CA ASP A 491 28.90 -2.84 -4.99
C ASP A 491 27.95 -3.81 -4.27
N GLY A 492 26.68 -3.42 -4.09
CA GLY A 492 25.68 -4.22 -3.40
C GLY A 492 25.87 -4.29 -1.88
N THR A 493 26.77 -3.51 -1.27
CA THR A 493 26.93 -3.49 0.20
C THR A 493 26.86 -2.08 0.80
N PHE A 494 26.00 -1.92 1.82
CA PHE A 494 25.99 -0.70 2.64
C PHE A 494 27.13 -0.75 3.67
N ARG A 495 28.22 -0.02 3.41
CA ARG A 495 29.35 0.09 4.34
C ARG A 495 29.11 1.19 5.38
N ALA A 496 29.42 0.90 6.63
CA ALA A 496 29.31 1.84 7.73
C ALA A 496 30.41 2.92 7.63
N GLY A 497 30.01 4.19 7.51
CA GLY A 497 30.92 5.35 7.55
C GLY A 497 30.84 6.33 6.38
N GLU A 498 30.05 6.07 5.35
CA GLU A 498 29.94 6.96 4.17
C GLU A 498 28.78 7.96 4.23
N TYR A 499 28.01 7.97 5.33
CA TYR A 499 27.04 9.03 5.57
C TYR A 499 27.66 10.13 6.43
N ALA A 500 28.01 11.24 5.80
CA ALA A 500 28.07 12.54 6.47
C ALA A 500 26.63 12.98 6.73
N TRP A 501 26.10 12.61 7.90
CA TRP A 501 24.95 13.26 8.50
C TRP A 501 25.31 14.74 8.64
N PHE A 502 24.64 15.61 7.89
CA PHE A 502 24.52 16.97 8.37
C PHE A 502 23.56 16.90 9.55
N ASP A 503 24.06 17.37 10.69
CA ASP A 503 23.38 17.49 11.97
C ASP A 503 21.87 17.71 11.81
N GLY A 504 21.09 16.97 12.61
CA GLY A 504 19.63 17.07 12.64
C GLY A 504 19.20 18.53 12.58
N VAL A 505 18.37 18.86 11.59
CA VAL A 505 17.78 20.20 11.49
C VAL A 505 16.83 20.32 12.69
N PRO A 506 17.16 21.13 13.72
CA PRO A 506 16.22 21.39 14.78
C PRO A 506 15.16 22.31 14.18
N TRP A 507 13.93 21.82 14.00
CA TRP A 507 12.83 22.73 13.76
C TRP A 507 12.51 23.43 15.07
N LEU A 508 12.84 24.73 15.12
CA LEU A 508 12.52 25.62 16.21
C LEU A 508 11.01 25.70 16.39
N ASP A 509 10.53 25.40 17.60
CA ASP A 509 9.22 25.83 18.08
C ASP A 509 9.04 27.34 17.86
N GLY A 510 7.95 27.76 17.20
CA GLY A 510 7.54 29.16 17.21
C GLY A 510 6.69 29.59 16.02
N VAL A 511 5.39 29.74 16.25
CA VAL A 511 4.49 30.53 15.39
C VAL A 511 4.82 32.02 15.55
N PRO A 512 4.98 32.82 14.47
CA PRO A 512 4.70 34.24 14.52
C PRO A 512 3.31 34.52 13.91
N TRP A 513 2.44 35.10 14.74
CA TRP A 513 1.17 35.70 14.33
C TRP A 513 1.37 37.10 13.72
N LEU A 514 0.41 37.49 12.86
CA LEU A 514 -0.06 38.84 12.50
C LEU A 514 0.74 39.75 11.54
N ASP A 515 -0.01 40.21 10.52
CA ASP A 515 -0.14 41.58 10.01
C ASP A 515 1.12 42.47 9.98
N GLY A 516 1.86 42.41 8.87
CA GLY A 516 2.85 43.43 8.52
C GLY A 516 3.45 43.16 7.15
N VAL A 517 3.26 44.06 6.20
CA VAL A 517 3.92 44.00 4.88
C VAL A 517 5.39 44.40 5.04
N PRO A 518 6.38 43.56 4.70
CA PRO A 518 7.76 44.01 4.62
C PRO A 518 8.10 44.44 3.18
N TRP A 519 8.62 45.65 3.05
CA TRP A 519 9.32 46.15 1.86
C TRP A 519 10.84 45.94 2.00
N LEU A 520 11.49 45.82 0.84
CA LEU A 520 12.92 45.88 0.49
C LEU A 520 13.76 44.59 0.37
N ASP A 521 14.04 44.27 -0.90
CA ASP A 521 15.36 44.09 -1.55
C ASP A 521 16.30 42.96 -1.09
N GLY A 522 15.76 41.75 -1.03
CA GLY A 522 16.50 40.53 -1.34
C GLY A 522 15.61 39.64 -2.20
N VAL A 523 16.11 39.11 -3.32
CA VAL A 523 15.38 38.15 -4.16
C VAL A 523 15.32 36.82 -3.40
N PRO A 524 14.14 36.36 -2.91
CA PRO A 524 14.02 35.01 -2.39
C PRO A 524 13.90 34.05 -3.58
N TRP A 525 14.67 32.97 -3.55
CA TRP A 525 14.39 31.82 -4.42
C TRP A 525 13.08 31.19 -3.95
N LEU A 526 12.02 31.41 -4.72
CA LEU A 526 10.70 30.81 -4.53
C LEU A 526 10.69 29.41 -5.17
N ASP A 527 10.92 28.38 -4.36
CA ASP A 527 10.51 26.99 -4.63
C ASP A 527 10.08 26.25 -3.35
N GLY A 528 9.54 27.01 -2.38
CA GLY A 528 8.82 26.45 -1.24
C GLY A 528 7.33 26.71 -1.42
N VAL A 529 6.52 25.66 -1.58
CA VAL A 529 5.07 25.76 -1.43
C VAL A 529 4.80 25.94 0.08
N PRO A 530 4.30 27.09 0.54
CA PRO A 530 3.87 27.24 1.92
C PRO A 530 2.56 26.48 2.08
N TRP A 531 2.53 25.51 3.00
CA TRP A 531 1.26 24.91 3.44
C TRP A 531 0.55 25.92 4.32
N LEU A 532 -0.47 26.57 3.76
CA LEU A 532 -1.43 27.32 4.56
C LEU A 532 -2.39 26.32 5.21
N ASP A 533 -2.40 26.28 6.54
CA ASP A 533 -3.47 25.66 7.31
C ASP A 533 -4.79 26.39 7.00
N GLY A 534 -5.58 25.77 6.13
CA GLY A 534 -6.88 26.27 5.74
C GLY A 534 -7.20 25.90 4.30
N VAL A 535 -7.58 24.65 4.06
CA VAL A 535 -8.21 24.28 2.78
C VAL A 535 -9.59 24.96 2.72
N PRO A 536 -9.85 25.86 1.74
CA PRO A 536 -11.20 26.26 1.42
C PRO A 536 -11.86 25.09 0.69
N TRP A 537 -13.01 24.64 1.20
CA TRP A 537 -13.81 23.59 0.59
C TRP A 537 -14.24 23.98 -0.84
N SER A 538 -13.79 23.23 -1.83
CA SER A 538 -14.32 23.19 -3.19
C SER A 538 -15.05 21.85 -3.39
N PRO A 539 -16.32 21.81 -3.86
CA PRO A 539 -17.06 20.56 -4.05
C PRO A 539 -16.61 19.70 -5.25
N GLN A 540 -15.46 19.95 -5.87
CA GLN A 540 -15.16 19.46 -7.22
C GLN A 540 -13.79 18.78 -7.42
N LEU A 541 -13.19 18.21 -6.37
CA LEU A 541 -12.04 17.29 -6.53
C LEU A 541 -12.31 15.97 -5.81
N SER A 542 -13.11 15.10 -6.43
CA SER A 542 -13.21 13.69 -6.07
C SER A 542 -12.13 12.90 -6.82
N GLU A 543 -10.88 13.00 -6.38
CA GLU A 543 -9.92 11.94 -6.68
C GLU A 543 -10.07 10.89 -5.57
N THR A 544 -10.85 9.85 -5.85
CA THR A 544 -10.93 8.67 -4.98
C THR A 544 -9.55 8.00 -4.95
N ALA A 545 -9.01 7.79 -3.75
CA ALA A 545 -7.82 6.98 -3.59
C ALA A 545 -8.14 5.55 -4.02
N SER A 546 -7.27 4.88 -4.76
CA SER A 546 -7.51 3.52 -5.24
C SER A 546 -6.46 2.52 -4.73
N ILE A 547 -6.89 1.33 -4.31
CA ILE A 547 -6.08 0.12 -4.47
C ILE A 547 -5.71 0.07 -5.94
N ASN A 548 -4.40 0.01 -6.20
CA ASN A 548 -3.77 -0.57 -7.38
C ASN A 548 -4.81 -0.91 -8.45
N LEU A 549 -5.06 0.06 -9.34
CA LEU A 549 -6.01 -0.05 -10.45
C LEU A 549 -5.92 -1.46 -11.02
N TRP A 550 -7.07 -2.09 -11.28
CA TRP A 550 -7.11 -3.35 -11.99
C TRP A 550 -6.31 -3.14 -13.27
N VAL A 551 -5.20 -3.87 -13.36
CA VAL A 551 -4.35 -3.84 -14.53
C VAL A 551 -4.73 -5.07 -15.33
N GLU A 552 -4.96 -4.85 -16.61
CA GLU A 552 -4.97 -5.94 -17.57
C GLU A 552 -3.67 -6.73 -17.43
N PRO A 553 -3.70 -8.07 -17.57
CA PRO A 553 -2.48 -8.85 -17.73
C PRO A 553 -1.58 -8.20 -18.80
N GLU A 554 -0.33 -7.93 -18.43
CA GLU A 554 0.70 -7.17 -19.17
C GLU A 554 1.96 -8.01 -19.30
#